data_AF-A0A3C0KDN5-F1
#
_entry.id   AF-A0A3C0KDN5-F1
#
_cell.length_a   1.000
_cell.length_b   1.000
_cell.length_c   1.000
_cell.angle_alpha   90.00
_cell.angle_beta   90.00
_cell.angle_gamma   90.00
#
_symmetry.space_group_name_H-M   'P 1'
#
loop_
_entity.id
_entity.type
_entity.pdbx_description
1 polymer ?
#
loop_
_entity_poly.entity_id
_entity_poly.type
_entity_poly.pdbx_seq_one_letter_code
_entity_poly.pdbx_strand_id
1 'polypeptide(L)'
;KMAVLPGLPVHVHDAYVAGEGILHPAIFGLFTLMDMRGTPEVATGELMRFFAEAAWYPTALLPSQGVQWAPIDERSARATLVDGPISLSMTFTFADDGTLQSVLADARGRTVGGQIVMTPWEGRWSDVQVRDGMRVPIAGEVAWLTPEGRKPYWRGTITSLHYELAP
;
A
#
# COMPACT_ATOMS: atom_id res chain seq x y z
N LYS A 1 -7.29 -18.58 14.72
CA LYS A 1 -7.73 -19.26 13.48
C LYS A 1 -8.78 -18.38 12.85
N MET A 2 -8.45 -17.65 11.79
CA MET A 2 -9.47 -16.97 10.98
C MET A 2 -9.23 -17.39 9.53
N ALA A 3 -10.23 -18.05 8.96
CA ALA A 3 -10.31 -18.36 7.55
C ALA A 3 -11.12 -17.22 6.92
N VAL A 4 -10.50 -16.49 5.99
CA VAL A 4 -11.24 -15.67 5.04
C VAL A 4 -11.58 -16.60 3.88
N LEU A 5 -12.87 -16.74 3.58
CA LEU A 5 -13.36 -17.56 2.48
C LEU A 5 -12.75 -17.06 1.15
N PRO A 6 -12.07 -17.92 0.37
CA PRO A 6 -11.60 -17.55 -0.95
C PRO A 6 -12.81 -17.28 -1.88
N GLY A 7 -12.79 -16.15 -2.60
CA GLY A 7 -13.72 -15.89 -3.70
C GLY A 7 -14.79 -14.82 -3.50
N LEU A 8 -14.71 -13.94 -2.50
CA LEU A 8 -15.63 -12.80 -2.44
C LEU A 8 -15.11 -11.64 -3.32
N PRO A 9 -15.83 -11.21 -4.37
CA PRO A 9 -15.43 -10.07 -5.19
C PRO A 9 -15.60 -8.76 -4.38
N VAL A 10 -14.56 -7.93 -4.38
CA VAL A 10 -14.53 -6.62 -3.71
C VAL A 10 -14.45 -5.57 -4.79
N HIS A 11 -15.36 -4.60 -4.76
CA HIS A 11 -15.39 -3.48 -5.70
C HIS A 11 -14.92 -2.22 -4.97
N VAL A 12 -13.94 -1.50 -5.52
CA VAL A 12 -13.39 -0.26 -4.97
C VAL A 12 -13.56 0.83 -6.03
N HIS A 13 -14.15 1.95 -5.64
CA HIS A 13 -14.18 3.18 -6.43
C HIS A 13 -13.25 4.19 -5.76
N ASP A 14 -12.20 4.59 -6.47
CA ASP A 14 -11.35 5.73 -6.09
C ASP A 14 -11.48 6.80 -7.17
N ALA A 15 -11.58 8.08 -6.77
CA ALA A 15 -11.71 9.21 -7.68
C ALA A 15 -10.91 10.40 -7.13
N TYR A 16 -9.93 10.86 -7.91
CA TYR A 16 -9.14 12.06 -7.63
C TYR A 16 -9.51 13.17 -8.61
N VAL A 17 -10.02 14.30 -8.11
CA VAL A 17 -10.42 15.46 -8.92
C VAL A 17 -9.65 16.72 -8.50
N ALA A 18 -8.94 17.32 -9.47
CA ALA A 18 -8.54 18.73 -9.53
C ALA A 18 -7.82 19.36 -8.31
N GLY A 19 -6.94 18.63 -7.62
CA GLY A 19 -6.12 19.22 -6.54
C GLY A 19 -6.85 19.52 -5.24
N GLU A 20 -8.15 19.20 -5.18
CA GLU A 20 -8.94 19.06 -3.95
C GLU A 20 -9.28 17.58 -3.71
N GLY A 21 -8.34 16.70 -4.04
CA GLY A 21 -8.44 15.31 -3.64
C GLY A 21 -8.30 15.22 -2.14
N ILE A 22 -9.41 15.40 -1.41
CA ILE A 22 -9.57 14.77 -0.10
C ILE A 22 -9.62 13.29 -0.42
N LEU A 23 -8.43 12.72 -0.52
CA LEU A 23 -8.21 11.29 -0.56
C LEU A 23 -8.91 10.76 0.69
N HIS A 24 -10.09 10.17 0.50
CA HIS A 24 -10.66 9.31 1.51
C HIS A 24 -10.01 7.96 1.24
N PRO A 25 -8.96 7.55 1.99
CA PRO A 25 -8.35 6.25 1.83
C PRO A 25 -9.37 5.19 2.26
N ALA A 26 -10.28 4.84 1.35
CA ALA A 26 -11.20 3.73 1.49
C ALA A 26 -10.70 2.60 0.59
N ILE A 27 -9.47 2.14 0.83
CA ILE A 27 -8.89 1.01 0.11
C ILE A 27 -8.49 -0.06 1.13
N PHE A 28 -9.13 -1.23 0.98
CA PHE A 28 -9.06 -2.46 1.78
C PHE A 28 -9.50 -2.41 3.27
N GLY A 29 -10.81 -2.25 3.49
CA GLY A 29 -11.50 -2.67 4.73
C GLY A 29 -11.54 -4.19 4.98
N LEU A 30 -10.50 -4.94 4.56
CA LEU A 30 -10.43 -6.41 4.65
C LEU A 30 -9.53 -6.92 5.77
N PHE A 31 -8.92 -6.02 6.54
CA PHE A 31 -8.51 -6.32 7.91
C PHE A 31 -9.27 -5.39 8.84
N THR A 32 -10.24 -5.98 9.53
CA THR A 32 -10.92 -5.40 10.67
C THR A 32 -9.88 -5.04 11.74
N LEU A 33 -9.39 -3.81 11.74
CA LEU A 33 -9.13 -3.08 12.98
C LEU A 33 -10.48 -2.56 13.46
N MET A 34 -11.39 -3.49 13.80
CA MET A 34 -12.78 -3.16 14.12
C MET A 34 -12.95 -2.46 15.47
N ASP A 35 -11.87 -2.30 16.26
CA ASP A 35 -11.97 -1.77 17.63
C ASP A 35 -11.10 -0.53 17.92
N MET A 36 -10.38 0.03 16.94
CA MET A 36 -9.47 1.16 17.20
C MET A 36 -9.72 2.37 16.29
N ARG A 37 -10.98 2.67 16.00
CA ARG A 37 -11.33 3.89 15.26
C ARG A 37 -10.87 5.13 16.04
N GLY A 38 -10.04 5.98 15.42
CA GLY A 38 -9.78 7.34 15.87
C GLY A 38 -8.45 7.61 16.59
N THR A 39 -7.50 6.66 16.64
CA THR A 39 -6.16 6.95 17.18
C THR A 39 -5.15 7.31 16.06
N PRO A 40 -4.15 8.16 16.33
CA PRO A 40 -3.12 8.52 15.36
C PRO A 40 -2.35 7.33 14.78
N GLU A 41 -2.14 6.27 15.56
CA GLU A 41 -1.40 5.07 15.16
C GLU A 41 -2.16 4.25 14.13
N VAL A 42 -3.49 4.17 14.29
CA VAL A 42 -4.36 3.50 13.32
C VAL A 42 -4.40 4.29 12.02
N ALA A 43 -4.59 5.61 12.10
CA ALA A 43 -4.55 6.47 10.92
C ALA A 43 -3.22 6.33 10.14
N THR A 44 -2.09 6.28 10.85
CA THR A 44 -0.77 6.03 10.25
C THR A 44 -0.69 4.67 9.56
N GLY A 45 -1.20 3.62 10.21
CA GLY A 45 -1.24 2.26 9.64
C GLY A 45 -2.12 2.14 8.39
N GLU A 46 -3.23 2.89 8.34
CA GLU A 46 -4.13 2.96 7.20
C GLU A 46 -3.51 3.75 6.05
N LEU A 47 -2.90 4.92 6.32
CA LEU A 47 -2.16 5.70 5.32
C LEU A 47 -1.00 4.88 4.73
N MET A 48 -0.30 4.11 5.55
CA MET A 48 0.77 3.22 5.10
C MET A 48 0.28 2.09 4.22
N ARG A 49 -0.92 1.55 4.50
CA ARG A 49 -1.55 0.59 3.60
C ARG A 49 -1.89 1.25 2.26
N PHE A 50 -2.58 2.38 2.30
CA PHE A 50 -2.91 3.14 1.09
C PHE A 50 -1.67 3.42 0.22
N PHE A 51 -0.57 3.82 0.85
CA PHE A 51 0.64 4.14 0.10
C PHE A 51 1.33 2.92 -0.52
N ALA A 52 1.25 1.77 0.15
CA ALA A 52 1.71 0.49 -0.41
C ALA A 52 0.85 0.02 -1.58
N GLU A 53 -0.47 0.21 -1.47
CA GLU A 53 -1.47 -0.21 -2.46
C GLU A 53 -1.47 0.68 -3.71
N ALA A 54 -0.82 1.85 -3.67
CA ALA A 54 -0.59 2.70 -4.84
C ALA A 54 0.17 2.01 -5.98
N ALA A 55 0.73 0.82 -5.73
CA ALA A 55 1.14 -0.11 -6.78
C ALA A 55 0.04 -0.40 -7.83
N TRP A 56 -1.22 -0.41 -7.41
CA TRP A 56 -2.38 -0.66 -8.29
C TRP A 56 -2.99 0.62 -8.86
N TYR A 57 -2.56 1.80 -8.45
CA TYR A 57 -3.00 3.09 -8.99
C TYR A 57 -1.79 4.05 -9.00
N PRO A 58 -0.79 3.80 -9.86
CA PRO A 58 0.53 4.41 -9.75
C PRO A 58 0.55 5.92 -10.00
N THR A 59 -0.53 6.52 -10.51
CA THR A 59 -0.67 7.98 -10.58
C THR A 59 -0.61 8.62 -9.21
N ALA A 60 -1.08 7.96 -8.14
CA ALA A 60 -0.97 8.44 -6.76
C ALA A 60 0.49 8.55 -6.26
N LEU A 61 1.45 7.93 -6.97
CA LEU A 61 2.88 8.00 -6.64
C LEU A 61 3.58 9.21 -7.28
N LEU A 62 2.90 9.97 -8.15
CA LEU A 62 3.51 11.11 -8.82
C LEU A 62 3.81 12.25 -7.83
N PRO A 63 4.89 13.02 -8.02
CA PRO A 63 5.16 14.21 -7.22
C PRO A 63 4.02 15.24 -7.24
N SER A 64 3.27 15.31 -8.34
CA SER A 64 2.07 16.16 -8.46
C SER A 64 0.92 15.76 -7.54
N GLN A 65 0.96 14.54 -6.98
CA GLN A 65 0.01 14.04 -5.98
C GLN A 65 0.55 14.21 -4.55
N GLY A 66 1.63 14.97 -4.36
CA GLY A 66 2.21 15.28 -3.05
C GLY A 66 3.29 14.32 -2.57
N VAL A 67 3.66 13.30 -3.35
CA VAL A 67 4.73 12.37 -2.97
C VAL A 67 6.11 13.00 -3.14
N GLN A 68 6.89 13.04 -2.07
CA GLN A 68 8.26 13.51 -2.07
C GLN A 68 9.22 12.33 -2.19
N TRP A 69 10.09 12.36 -3.20
CA TRP A 69 11.03 11.29 -3.49
C TRP A 69 12.47 11.69 -3.16
N ALA A 70 13.19 10.82 -2.45
CA ALA A 70 14.62 10.93 -2.21
C ALA A 70 15.31 9.64 -2.68
N PRO A 71 16.27 9.71 -3.61
CA PRO A 71 16.94 8.50 -4.12
C PRO A 71 17.76 7.82 -3.02
N ILE A 72 17.79 6.49 -3.03
CA ILE A 72 18.67 5.68 -2.18
C ILE A 72 19.78 5.07 -3.04
N ASP A 73 19.40 4.40 -4.14
CA ASP A 73 20.30 3.84 -5.15
C ASP A 73 19.60 3.78 -6.52
N GLU A 74 20.21 3.10 -7.50
CA GLU A 74 19.70 2.99 -8.88
C GLU A 74 18.29 2.39 -8.98
N ARG A 75 17.87 1.59 -7.99
CA ARG A 75 16.61 0.83 -8.04
C ARG A 75 15.73 1.07 -6.84
N SER A 76 16.09 2.00 -5.96
CA SER A 76 15.30 2.28 -4.77
C SER A 76 15.33 3.75 -4.39
N ALA A 77 14.20 4.20 -3.86
CA ALA A 77 14.01 5.54 -3.38
C ALA A 77 13.12 5.54 -2.15
N ARG A 78 13.36 6.50 -1.26
CA ARG A 78 12.48 6.80 -0.14
C ARG A 78 11.38 7.74 -0.65
N ALA A 79 10.14 7.30 -0.51
CA ALA A 79 8.97 8.09 -0.83
C ALA A 79 8.31 8.55 0.48
N THR A 80 7.96 9.82 0.55
CA THR A 80 7.29 10.43 1.70
C THR A 80 5.96 11.01 1.28
N LEU A 81 4.91 10.71 2.03
CA LEU A 81 3.56 11.26 1.87
C LEU A 81 3.15 11.94 3.18
N VAL A 82 2.54 13.12 3.06
CA VAL A 82 2.01 13.89 4.19
C VAL A 82 0.51 14.05 4.03
N ASP A 83 -0.24 13.63 5.05
CA ASP A 83 -1.69 13.80 5.15
C ASP A 83 -2.03 14.44 6.51
N GLY A 84 -2.37 15.74 6.47
CA GLY A 84 -2.59 16.55 7.67
C GLY A 84 -1.39 16.48 8.63
N PRO A 85 -1.57 16.01 9.88
CA PRO A 85 -0.48 15.89 10.85
C PRO A 85 0.38 14.62 10.67
N ILE A 86 -0.01 13.70 9.79
CA ILE A 86 0.68 12.42 9.59
C ILE A 86 1.69 12.58 8.46
N SER A 87 2.94 12.25 8.74
CA SER A 87 4.00 12.12 7.74
C SER A 87 4.52 10.69 7.75
N LEU A 88 4.54 10.06 6.58
CA LEU A 88 4.94 8.68 6.41
C LEU A 88 6.02 8.59 5.34
N SER A 89 7.09 7.85 5.63
CA SER A 89 8.08 7.45 4.63
C SER A 89 8.14 5.93 4.49
N MET A 90 8.28 5.48 3.25
CA MET A 90 8.53 4.08 2.91
C MET A 90 9.63 3.99 1.84
N THR A 91 10.36 2.89 1.84
CA THR A 91 11.33 2.59 0.78
C THR A 91 10.63 1.81 -0.32
N PHE A 92 10.67 2.34 -1.54
CA PHE A 92 10.15 1.69 -2.74
C PHE A 92 11.33 1.13 -3.54
N THR A 93 11.17 -0.08 -4.05
CA THR A 93 12.15 -0.76 -4.91
C THR A 93 11.52 -1.08 -6.24
N PHE A 94 12.24 -0.77 -7.31
CA PHE A 94 11.80 -0.91 -8.69
C PHE A 94 12.61 -2.00 -9.38
N ALA A 95 11.98 -2.70 -10.32
CA ALA A 95 12.67 -3.58 -11.24
C ALA A 95 13.39 -2.76 -12.33
N ASP A 96 14.24 -3.42 -13.11
CA ASP A 96 15.06 -2.78 -14.15
C ASP A 96 14.22 -2.11 -15.25
N ASP A 97 12.96 -2.53 -15.42
CA ASP A 97 11.99 -1.96 -16.37
C ASP A 97 11.12 -0.85 -15.77
N GLY A 98 11.51 -0.34 -14.60
CA GLY A 98 10.85 0.73 -13.85
C GLY A 98 9.56 0.33 -13.13
N THR A 99 9.16 -0.95 -13.16
CA THR A 99 7.95 -1.41 -12.46
C THR A 99 8.19 -1.52 -10.96
N LEU A 100 7.17 -1.26 -10.16
CA LEU A 100 7.27 -1.36 -8.70
C LEU A 100 7.35 -2.83 -8.27
N GLN A 101 8.44 -3.21 -7.61
CA GLN A 101 8.70 -4.58 -7.16
C GLN A 101 8.33 -4.78 -5.68
N SER A 102 8.69 -3.83 -4.83
CA SER A 102 8.38 -3.91 -3.40
C SER A 102 8.31 -2.56 -2.71
N VAL A 103 7.64 -2.56 -1.58
CA VAL A 103 7.58 -1.44 -0.64
C VAL A 103 7.94 -1.92 0.75
N LEU A 104 8.71 -1.14 1.49
CA LEU A 104 9.16 -1.44 2.84
C LEU A 104 8.88 -0.26 3.76
N ALA A 105 8.14 -0.53 4.84
CA ALA A 105 8.08 0.34 5.99
C ALA A 105 9.04 -0.16 7.06
N ASP A 106 9.88 0.72 7.58
CA ASP A 106 10.86 0.39 8.63
C ASP A 106 10.17 -0.06 9.92
N ALA A 107 8.96 0.46 10.19
CA ALA A 107 8.18 0.14 11.37
C ALA A 107 6.68 0.34 11.16
N ARG A 108 5.88 -0.71 11.37
CA ARG A 108 4.42 -0.67 11.43
C ARG A 108 3.92 -1.38 12.69
N GLY A 109 2.90 -0.82 13.32
CA GLY A 109 2.28 -1.42 14.51
C GLY A 109 1.63 -2.76 14.18
N ARG A 110 2.03 -3.80 14.91
CA ARG A 110 1.47 -5.16 14.83
C ARG A 110 1.04 -5.62 16.22
N THR A 111 -0.15 -6.20 16.35
CA THR A 111 -0.58 -6.81 17.62
C THR A 111 0.08 -8.17 17.84
N VAL A 112 0.84 -8.31 18.92
CA VAL A 112 1.46 -9.56 19.38
C VAL A 112 1.12 -9.75 20.86
N GLY A 113 0.39 -10.82 21.20
CA GLY A 113 0.00 -11.09 22.59
C GLY A 113 -0.84 -9.97 23.24
N GLY A 114 -1.62 -9.22 22.46
CA GLY A 114 -2.42 -8.08 22.95
C GLY A 114 -1.65 -6.76 23.10
N GLN A 115 -0.36 -6.73 22.75
CA GLN A 115 0.47 -5.52 22.76
C GLN A 115 0.78 -5.08 21.33
N ILE A 116 0.94 -3.77 21.11
CA ILE A 116 1.40 -3.23 19.82
C ILE A 116 2.93 -3.28 19.80
N VAL A 117 3.48 -3.97 18.80
CA VAL A 117 4.91 -4.07 18.54
C VAL A 117 5.21 -3.48 17.17
N MET A 118 6.09 -2.50 17.12
CA MET A 118 6.56 -1.91 15.87
C MET A 118 7.47 -2.91 15.15
N THR A 119 7.06 -3.34 13.96
CA THR A 119 7.73 -4.39 13.18
C THR A 119 7.89 -3.91 11.74
N PRO A 120 9.04 -4.15 11.07
CA PRO A 120 9.15 -3.83 9.66
C PRO A 120 8.12 -4.61 8.83
N TRP A 121 7.58 -3.94 7.81
CA TRP A 121 6.43 -4.42 7.05
C TRP A 121 6.69 -4.24 5.56
N GLU A 122 6.48 -5.30 4.79
CA GLU A 122 6.85 -5.36 3.38
C GLU A 122 5.65 -5.78 2.53
N GLY A 123 5.45 -5.05 1.43
CA GLY A 123 4.61 -5.47 0.30
C GLY A 123 5.49 -5.86 -0.88
N ARG A 124 5.18 -6.97 -1.56
CA ARG A 124 5.84 -7.41 -2.80
C ARG A 124 4.82 -7.59 -3.89
N TRP A 125 5.14 -7.06 -5.06
CA TRP A 125 4.27 -7.05 -6.21
C TRP A 125 4.90 -7.81 -7.37
N SER A 126 4.08 -8.53 -8.11
CA SER A 126 4.53 -9.43 -9.17
C SER A 126 3.44 -9.63 -10.20
N ASP A 127 3.78 -10.32 -11.30
CA ASP A 127 2.92 -10.50 -12.47
C ASP A 127 2.45 -9.11 -12.94
N VAL A 128 3.32 -8.38 -13.64
CA VAL A 128 2.95 -7.05 -14.15
C VAL A 128 2.27 -7.21 -15.49
N GLN A 129 1.07 -6.63 -15.64
CA GLN A 129 0.34 -6.58 -16.91
C GLN A 129 -0.15 -5.17 -17.19
N VAL A 130 -0.61 -4.95 -18.42
CA VAL A 130 -1.27 -3.71 -18.82
C VAL A 130 -2.78 -3.83 -18.56
N ARG A 131 -3.36 -2.88 -17.83
CA ARG A 131 -4.80 -2.74 -17.56
C ARG A 131 -5.23 -1.31 -17.87
N ASP A 132 -6.18 -1.14 -18.78
CA ASP A 132 -6.64 0.16 -19.31
C ASP A 132 -5.50 1.17 -19.56
N GLY A 133 -4.41 0.71 -20.19
CA GLY A 133 -3.23 1.53 -20.53
C GLY A 133 -2.17 1.67 -19.44
N MET A 134 -2.42 1.19 -18.21
CA MET A 134 -1.50 1.28 -17.08
C MET A 134 -0.74 -0.04 -16.88
N ARG A 135 0.58 0.03 -16.69
CA ARG A 135 1.42 -1.14 -16.32
C ARG A 135 1.41 -1.32 -14.80
N VAL A 136 0.73 -2.36 -14.31
CA VAL A 136 0.54 -2.60 -12.88
C VAL A 136 0.67 -4.07 -12.51
N PRO A 137 1.10 -4.40 -11.28
CA PRO A 137 1.09 -5.76 -10.78
C PRO A 137 -0.34 -6.25 -10.53
N ILE A 138 -0.63 -7.51 -10.84
CA ILE A 138 -1.91 -8.16 -10.50
C ILE A 138 -1.74 -9.21 -9.41
N ALA A 139 -0.52 -9.55 -9.01
CA ALA A 139 -0.28 -10.39 -7.84
C ALA A 139 0.44 -9.61 -6.74
N GLY A 140 0.03 -9.83 -5.49
CA GLY A 140 0.64 -9.19 -4.34
C GLY A 140 0.76 -10.11 -3.14
N GLU A 141 1.77 -9.84 -2.33
CA GLU A 141 2.00 -10.51 -1.05
C GLU A 141 2.48 -9.51 -0.01
N VAL A 142 1.97 -9.63 1.21
CA VAL A 142 2.33 -8.76 2.32
C VAL A 142 2.84 -9.60 3.49
N ALA A 143 3.92 -9.14 4.10
CA ALA A 143 4.61 -9.85 5.16
C ALA A 143 5.09 -8.93 6.29
N TRP A 144 5.15 -9.50 7.49
CA TRP A 144 5.94 -8.97 8.59
C TRP A 144 7.38 -9.46 8.45
N LEU A 145 8.35 -8.58 8.63
CA LEU A 145 9.76 -8.99 8.73
C LEU A 145 10.10 -9.13 10.22
N THR A 146 10.27 -10.37 10.65
CA THR A 146 10.56 -10.71 12.05
C THR A 146 12.00 -11.20 12.19
N PRO A 147 12.56 -11.26 13.41
CA PRO A 147 13.85 -11.90 13.63
C PRO A 147 13.90 -13.35 13.13
N GLU A 148 12.77 -14.07 13.14
CA GLU A 148 12.63 -15.44 12.63
C GLU A 148 12.39 -15.48 11.10
N GLY A 149 12.63 -14.36 10.42
CA GLY A 149 12.49 -14.19 8.99
C GLY A 149 11.16 -13.59 8.55
N ARG A 150 10.92 -13.67 7.25
CA ARG A 150 9.73 -13.12 6.59
C ARG A 150 8.50 -13.98 6.90
N LYS A 151 7.43 -13.35 7.40
CA LYS A 151 6.15 -14.00 7.73
C LYS A 151 5.02 -13.42 6.88
N PRO A 152 4.78 -13.95 5.67
CA PRO A 152 3.64 -13.57 4.85
C PRO A 152 2.33 -13.87 5.57
N TYR A 153 1.42 -12.91 5.58
CA TYR A 153 0.08 -13.08 6.17
C TYR A 153 -1.05 -12.77 5.19
N TRP A 154 -0.74 -12.16 4.04
CA TRP A 154 -1.70 -11.92 2.97
C TRP A 154 -1.06 -12.21 1.62
N ARG A 155 -1.85 -12.80 0.72
CA ARG A 155 -1.57 -12.97 -0.71
C ARG A 155 -2.86 -12.70 -1.46
N GLY A 156 -2.77 -11.98 -2.57
CA GLY A 156 -3.91 -11.68 -3.41
C GLY A 156 -3.56 -11.65 -4.88
N THR A 157 -4.58 -11.90 -5.69
CA THR A 157 -4.53 -11.69 -7.13
C THR A 157 -5.71 -10.79 -7.50
N ILE A 158 -5.42 -9.69 -8.19
CA ILE A 158 -6.40 -8.77 -8.72
C ILE A 158 -7.05 -9.44 -9.94
N THR A 159 -8.37 -9.63 -9.87
CA THR A 159 -9.14 -10.30 -10.93
C THR A 159 -9.66 -9.34 -11.99
N SER A 160 -9.90 -8.08 -11.60
CA SER A 160 -10.32 -7.00 -12.48
C SER A 160 -9.84 -5.67 -11.92
N LEU A 161 -9.40 -4.79 -12.80
CA LEU A 161 -8.97 -3.43 -12.46
C LEU A 161 -9.32 -2.54 -13.64
N HIS A 162 -10.02 -1.45 -13.35
CA HIS A 162 -10.47 -0.51 -14.35
C HIS A 162 -10.04 0.90 -13.99
N TYR A 163 -9.59 1.65 -14.99
CA TYR A 163 -9.19 3.04 -14.81
C TYR A 163 -10.07 3.96 -15.64
N GLU A 164 -10.52 5.04 -15.01
CA GLU A 164 -11.14 6.16 -15.69
C GLU A 164 -10.23 7.38 -15.50
N LEU A 165 -9.83 8.00 -16.61
CA LEU A 165 -9.08 9.24 -16.54
C LEU A 165 -10.06 10.37 -16.24
N ALA A 166 -9.71 11.19 -15.24
CA ALA A 166 -10.44 12.42 -15.00
C ALA A 166 -10.37 13.31 -16.26
N PRO A 167 -11.50 13.90 -16.70
CA PRO A 167 -11.56 14.78 -17.86
C PRO A 167 -10.77 16.08 -17.69
#